data_AF-A0A0J8U4K6-F1
#
_entry.id   AF-A0A0J8U4K6-F1
#
_cell.length_a   1.000
_cell.length_b   1.000
_cell.length_c   1.000
_cell.angle_alpha   90.00
_cell.angle_beta   90.00
_cell.angle_gamma   90.00
#
_symmetry.space_group_name_H-M   'P 1'
#
loop_
_entity.id
_entity.type
_entity.pdbx_description
1 polymer ?
#
loop_
_entity_poly.entity_id
_entity_poly.type
_entity_poly.pdbx_seq_one_letter_code
_entity_poly.pdbx_strand_id
1 'polypeptide(L)'
;MSDAHRCITGPRCRGRVEEDGRQYPAKTLRPETLCDACLTEHTEAIHRLLRDYAMLYATIGERQARAGEAVKSSRTPAIPINVHADRLMAEIVEWAQRGALVIARKLKTAPPTGQRRALPPARDPETHKPIIADPDSIAARTWETASATAPILLQGYLRMIEPHIETLAHTPVHRTLLWSRPERCVQHQTLIDAAEAEIAAINDDESRAALERARLAAANCDPCNGWGTNGQAFGIGYVTGHDIVARLAELHHTARQHLGHTRLRHRYTMPCPNCESFTVGRDDGQAIIDCRTCEYAWTEREYKILVGMHAEREVEETVLKPQLDEAHGRLDSIAALAAKLDNPDEVNAPGAGGLILDAINKILEGHPTPEQRTIGYDVDSTIEQQRAEDDWTWKRDEPYKKPRKKSKKPVAEDIPRIAQSSRSLIVDDHGGLHPDEYTYLTVCSECNMVHAGECP
;
A
#
# COMPACT_ATOMS: atom_id res chain seq x y z
N MET A 1 36.03 11.84 26.86
CA MET A 1 35.13 12.44 25.86
C MET A 1 34.74 11.31 24.92
N SER A 2 33.49 10.86 24.97
CA SER A 2 33.01 9.83 24.04
C SER A 2 32.97 10.45 22.65
N ASP A 3 33.78 9.95 21.72
CA ASP A 3 33.69 10.37 20.32
C ASP A 3 32.29 10.00 19.82
N ALA A 4 31.46 11.02 19.64
CA ALA A 4 30.12 10.83 19.11
C ALA A 4 30.25 10.49 17.62
N HIS A 5 30.02 9.22 17.30
CA HIS A 5 29.99 8.76 15.91
C HIS A 5 28.72 9.29 15.22
N ARG A 6 28.72 9.30 13.88
CA ARG A 6 27.60 9.75 13.07
C ARG A 6 27.02 8.58 12.30
N CYS A 7 25.71 8.62 12.06
CA CYS A 7 24.97 7.60 11.32
C CYS A 7 25.61 7.30 9.96
N ILE A 8 25.80 6.01 9.64
CA ILE A 8 26.45 5.54 8.41
C ILE A 8 25.72 5.94 7.12
N THR A 9 24.39 6.17 7.19
CA THR A 9 23.60 6.71 6.07
C THR A 9 24.08 8.11 5.62
N GLY A 10 24.86 8.79 6.46
CA GLY A 10 25.51 10.05 6.13
C GLY A 10 24.51 11.14 5.72
N PRO A 11 24.72 11.84 4.59
CA PRO A 11 23.84 12.91 4.12
C PRO A 11 22.53 12.40 3.52
N ARG A 12 22.07 11.18 3.84
CA ARG A 12 20.68 10.72 3.65
C ARG A 12 20.00 10.31 4.97
N CYS A 13 20.65 10.57 6.10
CA CYS A 13 20.10 10.26 7.42
C CYS A 13 18.73 10.95 7.62
N ARG A 14 17.76 10.23 8.20
CA ARG A 14 16.44 10.77 8.58
C ARG A 14 16.46 11.49 9.92
N GLY A 15 17.24 10.98 10.87
CA GLY A 15 17.37 11.58 12.21
C GLY A 15 18.35 12.75 12.27
N ARG A 16 18.40 13.60 11.24
CA ARG A 16 19.36 14.72 11.21
C ARG A 16 19.10 15.68 12.36
N VAL A 17 20.19 16.22 12.87
CA VAL A 17 20.18 17.24 13.91
C VAL A 17 20.85 18.49 13.35
N GLU A 18 20.23 19.64 13.59
CA GLU A 18 20.81 20.93 13.25
C GLU A 18 21.76 21.37 14.36
N GLU A 19 23.04 21.56 14.03
CA GLU A 19 24.08 22.07 14.92
C GLU A 19 24.78 23.22 14.18
N ASP A 20 24.91 24.38 14.81
CA ASP A 20 25.56 25.58 14.22
C ASP A 20 25.00 26.00 12.83
N GLY A 21 23.69 25.83 12.63
CA GLY A 21 23.01 26.18 11.36
C GLY A 21 23.34 25.23 10.19
N ARG A 22 23.95 24.07 10.46
CA ARG A 22 24.19 23.01 9.48
C ARG A 22 23.52 21.71 9.92
N GLN A 23 22.95 20.99 8.96
CA GLN A 23 22.35 19.68 9.23
C GLN A 23 23.41 18.58 9.24
N TYR A 24 23.59 17.93 10.38
CA TYR A 24 24.46 16.78 10.53
C TYR A 24 23.66 15.48 10.68
N PRO A 25 24.22 14.33 10.26
CA PRO A 25 23.61 13.04 10.57
C PRO A 25 23.47 12.85 12.08
N ALA A 26 22.47 12.06 12.48
CA ALA A 26 22.25 11.74 13.89
C ALA A 26 23.52 11.16 14.52
N LYS A 27 23.75 11.47 15.80
CA LYS A 27 24.84 10.84 16.57
C LYS A 27 24.46 9.39 16.91
N THR A 28 25.44 8.51 16.89
CA THR A 28 25.30 7.10 17.23
C THR A 28 26.27 6.70 18.33
N LEU A 29 25.92 5.66 19.09
CA LEU A 29 26.75 5.17 20.20
C LEU A 29 28.01 4.44 19.72
N ARG A 30 27.97 3.82 18.54
CA ARG A 30 29.08 3.05 17.96
C ARG A 30 29.41 3.58 16.56
N PRO A 31 30.66 3.41 16.10
CA PRO A 31 31.02 3.77 14.73
C PRO A 31 30.27 2.91 13.73
N GLU A 32 30.04 3.46 12.54
CA GLU A 32 29.47 2.76 11.37
C GLU A 32 28.05 2.18 11.60
N THR A 33 27.32 2.60 12.64
CA THR A 33 25.92 2.17 12.87
C THR A 33 24.93 3.07 12.17
N LEU A 34 23.73 2.52 11.93
CA LEU A 34 22.54 3.32 11.68
C LEU A 34 22.11 4.02 12.98
N CYS A 35 21.45 5.16 12.86
CA CYS A 35 20.68 5.72 13.98
C CYS A 35 19.28 5.09 14.03
N ASP A 36 18.61 5.19 15.18
CA ASP A 36 17.30 4.58 15.40
C ASP A 36 16.29 4.94 14.31
N ALA A 37 16.22 6.21 13.91
CA ALA A 37 15.31 6.65 12.85
C ALA A 37 15.57 5.98 11.49
N CYS A 38 16.84 5.82 11.09
CA CYS A 38 17.20 5.13 9.85
C CYS A 38 16.99 3.62 9.96
N LEU A 39 17.29 3.03 11.12
CA LEU A 39 17.06 1.61 11.37
C LEU A 39 15.57 1.28 11.28
N THR A 40 14.71 2.06 11.93
CA THR A 40 13.25 1.92 11.85
C THR A 40 12.76 2.04 10.40
N GLU A 41 13.18 3.06 9.66
CA GLU A 41 12.77 3.24 8.26
C GLU A 41 13.18 2.05 7.38
N HIS A 42 14.45 1.62 7.46
CA HIS A 42 14.92 0.47 6.68
C HIS A 42 14.20 -0.82 7.06
N THR A 43 13.92 -1.01 8.35
CA THR A 43 13.15 -2.17 8.84
C THR A 43 11.74 -2.18 8.28
N GLU A 44 11.02 -1.05 8.36
CA GLU A 44 9.67 -0.95 7.80
C GLU A 44 9.64 -1.13 6.28
N ALA A 45 10.61 -0.55 5.56
CA ALA A 45 10.71 -0.68 4.11
C ALA A 45 10.96 -2.13 3.70
N ILE A 46 11.92 -2.80 4.34
CA ILE A 46 12.27 -4.20 4.05
C ILE A 46 11.10 -5.12 4.40
N HIS A 47 10.44 -4.91 5.53
CA HIS A 47 9.27 -5.71 5.94
C HIS A 47 8.11 -5.64 4.93
N ARG A 48 7.93 -4.49 4.28
CA ARG A 48 6.87 -4.28 3.27
C ARG A 48 7.20 -4.83 1.88
N LEU A 49 8.46 -5.18 1.60
CA LEU A 49 8.88 -5.63 0.26
C LEU A 49 8.12 -6.85 -0.24
N LEU A 50 7.78 -7.82 0.63
CA LEU A 50 7.03 -8.99 0.22
C LEU A 50 5.63 -8.62 -0.28
N ARG A 51 4.99 -7.66 0.39
CA ARG A 51 3.69 -7.11 -0.02
C ARG A 51 3.84 -6.34 -1.34
N ASP A 52 4.84 -5.48 -1.47
CA ASP A 52 5.06 -4.74 -2.71
C ASP A 52 5.34 -5.68 -3.89
N TYR A 53 6.08 -6.78 -3.67
CA TYR A 53 6.30 -7.83 -4.67
C TYR A 53 4.98 -8.48 -5.11
N ALA A 54 4.10 -8.85 -4.16
CA ALA A 54 2.81 -9.45 -4.48
C ALA A 54 1.91 -8.48 -5.28
N MET A 55 1.93 -7.20 -4.92
CA MET A 55 1.21 -6.16 -5.66
C MET A 55 1.78 -5.98 -7.07
N LEU A 56 3.10 -5.92 -7.23
CA LEU A 56 3.74 -5.87 -8.55
C LEU A 56 3.35 -7.09 -9.41
N TYR A 57 3.33 -8.30 -8.82
CA TYR A 57 2.94 -9.52 -9.51
C TYR A 57 1.50 -9.43 -10.05
N ALA A 58 0.56 -8.91 -9.26
CA ALA A 58 -0.82 -8.71 -9.70
C ALA A 58 -0.91 -7.76 -10.91
N THR A 59 -0.01 -6.78 -11.01
CA THR A 59 0.02 -5.84 -12.15
C THR A 59 0.68 -6.39 -13.43
N ILE A 60 1.34 -7.55 -13.41
CA ILE A 60 2.03 -8.08 -14.59
C ILE A 60 1.05 -8.28 -15.76
N GLY A 61 -0.15 -8.78 -15.47
CA GLY A 61 -1.21 -9.01 -16.47
C GLY A 61 -2.03 -7.77 -16.80
N GLU A 62 -1.89 -6.70 -16.03
CA GLU A 62 -2.63 -5.46 -16.25
C GLU A 62 -1.96 -4.65 -17.36
N ARG A 63 -2.74 -4.32 -18.40
CA ARG A 63 -2.32 -3.31 -19.37
C ARG A 63 -2.47 -1.95 -18.71
N GLN A 64 -1.36 -1.26 -18.45
CA GLN A 64 -1.44 0.16 -18.15
C GLN A 64 -2.15 0.84 -19.34
N ALA A 65 -3.35 1.37 -19.09
CA ALA A 65 -4.04 2.22 -20.04
C ALA A 65 -3.14 3.44 -20.25
N ARG A 66 -2.38 3.46 -21.35
CA ARG A 66 -1.51 4.58 -21.68
C ARG A 66 -2.41 5.82 -21.77
N ALA A 67 -2.21 6.77 -20.86
CA ALA A 67 -2.85 8.08 -20.89
C ALA A 67 -2.30 9.00 -22.01
N GLY A 68 -1.72 8.41 -23.06
CA GLY A 68 -1.08 9.11 -24.18
C GLY A 68 -1.77 8.81 -25.50
N GLU A 69 -1.64 9.74 -26.45
CA GLU A 69 -2.17 9.63 -27.80
C GLU A 69 -1.72 8.32 -28.47
N ALA A 70 -2.68 7.57 -29.03
CA ALA A 70 -2.42 6.28 -29.64
C ALA A 70 -1.51 6.44 -30.86
N VAL A 71 -0.21 6.18 -30.71
CA VAL A 71 0.74 6.21 -31.83
C VAL A 71 0.40 5.05 -32.78
N LYS A 72 -0.10 5.40 -33.96
CA LYS A 72 -0.70 4.47 -34.94
C LYS A 72 0.28 3.50 -35.64
N SER A 73 1.58 3.47 -35.32
CA SER A 73 2.53 2.76 -36.19
C SER A 73 3.82 2.20 -35.55
N SER A 74 3.77 1.56 -34.38
CA SER A 74 4.88 0.64 -34.03
C SER A 74 4.62 -0.74 -34.66
N ARG A 75 5.50 -1.18 -35.57
CA ARG A 75 5.43 -2.53 -36.21
C ARG A 75 5.67 -3.68 -35.23
N THR A 76 6.13 -3.39 -34.02
CA THR A 76 6.34 -4.39 -32.96
C THR A 76 5.02 -4.60 -32.19
N PRO A 77 4.53 -5.85 -32.05
CA PRO A 77 3.36 -6.12 -31.23
C PRO A 77 3.61 -5.65 -29.80
N ALA A 78 2.62 -5.00 -29.19
CA ALA A 78 2.74 -4.57 -27.80
C ALA A 78 2.99 -5.81 -26.92
N ILE A 79 4.09 -5.79 -26.18
CA ILE A 79 4.41 -6.83 -25.21
C ILE A 79 3.26 -6.88 -24.19
N PRO A 80 2.59 -8.03 -23.99
CA PRO A 80 1.37 -8.13 -23.19
C PRO A 80 1.63 -8.10 -21.67
N ILE A 81 2.89 -7.94 -21.25
CA ILE A 81 3.33 -7.94 -19.85
C ILE A 81 3.89 -6.58 -19.45
N ASN A 82 3.66 -6.18 -18.21
CA ASN A 82 4.31 -5.01 -17.62
C ASN A 82 5.79 -5.32 -17.30
N VAL A 83 6.67 -5.09 -18.28
CA VAL A 83 8.13 -5.36 -18.18
C VAL A 83 8.79 -4.60 -17.02
N HIS A 84 8.25 -3.44 -16.62
CA HIS A 84 8.79 -2.69 -15.48
C HIS A 84 8.49 -3.36 -14.15
N ALA A 85 7.27 -3.88 -13.97
CA ALA A 85 6.91 -4.63 -12.78
C ALA A 85 7.75 -5.91 -12.66
N ASP A 86 7.87 -6.67 -13.75
CA ASP A 86 8.70 -7.88 -13.82
C ASP A 86 10.16 -7.60 -13.45
N ARG A 87 10.76 -6.54 -14.01
CA ARG A 87 12.11 -6.10 -13.66
C ARG A 87 12.25 -5.76 -12.18
N LEU A 88 11.34 -4.97 -11.61
CA LEU A 88 11.41 -4.59 -10.19
C LEU A 88 11.32 -5.82 -9.28
N MET A 89 10.46 -6.78 -9.63
CA MET A 89 10.34 -8.03 -8.90
C MET A 89 11.64 -8.85 -8.94
N ALA A 90 12.26 -8.98 -10.11
CA ALA A 90 13.55 -9.63 -10.26
C ALA A 90 14.62 -8.94 -9.39
N GLU A 91 14.72 -7.60 -9.46
CA GLU A 91 15.69 -6.84 -8.66
C GLU A 91 15.46 -7.01 -7.14
N ILE A 92 14.20 -7.03 -6.67
CA ILE A 92 13.87 -7.26 -5.24
C ILE A 92 14.41 -8.63 -4.79
N VAL A 93 14.13 -9.69 -5.55
CA VAL A 93 14.57 -11.06 -5.20
C VAL A 93 16.10 -11.14 -5.22
N GLU A 94 16.73 -10.57 -6.23
CA GLU A 94 18.19 -10.60 -6.41
C GLU A 94 18.94 -9.89 -5.26
N TRP A 95 18.45 -8.72 -4.84
CA TRP A 95 19.05 -7.98 -3.72
C TRP A 95 18.74 -8.60 -2.36
N ALA A 96 17.55 -9.18 -2.18
CA ALA A 96 17.21 -9.92 -0.97
C ALA A 96 18.07 -11.19 -0.83
N GLN A 97 18.29 -11.92 -1.92
CA GLN A 97 19.19 -13.08 -1.92
C GLN A 97 20.60 -12.71 -1.47
N ARG A 98 21.14 -11.57 -1.93
CA ARG A 98 22.46 -11.07 -1.52
C ARG A 98 22.52 -10.74 -0.03
N GLY A 99 21.52 -10.02 0.48
CA GLY A 99 21.43 -9.72 1.91
C GLY A 99 21.40 -11.00 2.76
N ALA A 100 20.60 -11.98 2.35
CA ALA A 100 20.50 -13.27 3.03
C ALA A 100 21.82 -14.05 2.97
N LEU A 101 22.54 -14.05 1.83
CA LEU A 101 23.86 -14.69 1.72
C LEU A 101 24.90 -14.08 2.67
N VAL A 102 24.90 -12.75 2.80
CA VAL A 102 25.80 -12.04 3.72
C VAL A 102 25.51 -12.40 5.17
N ILE A 103 24.23 -12.39 5.56
CA ILE A 103 23.79 -12.76 6.91
C ILE A 103 24.07 -14.24 7.19
N ALA A 104 23.72 -15.14 6.27
CA ALA A 104 23.98 -16.58 6.40
C ALA A 104 25.48 -16.86 6.65
N ARG A 105 26.38 -16.20 5.92
CA ARG A 105 27.83 -16.30 6.16
C ARG A 105 28.23 -15.81 7.55
N LYS A 106 27.64 -14.70 8.01
CA LYS A 106 27.93 -14.14 9.34
C LYS A 106 27.43 -15.06 10.47
N LEU A 107 26.27 -15.67 10.28
CA LEU A 107 25.66 -16.64 11.19
C LEU A 107 26.24 -18.05 11.07
N LYS A 108 27.10 -18.30 10.07
CA LYS A 108 27.63 -19.63 9.72
C LYS A 108 26.51 -20.65 9.40
N THR A 109 25.44 -20.18 8.78
CA THR A 109 24.31 -21.00 8.32
C THR A 109 24.24 -21.03 6.80
N ALA A 110 23.46 -21.96 6.24
CA ALA A 110 23.16 -21.96 4.82
C ALA A 110 22.09 -20.90 4.50
N PRO A 111 22.17 -20.21 3.35
CA PRO A 111 21.10 -19.32 2.91
C PRO A 111 19.82 -20.12 2.64
N PRO A 112 18.62 -19.50 2.71
CA PRO A 112 17.40 -20.18 2.35
C PRO A 112 17.39 -20.42 0.84
N THR A 113 17.58 -21.67 0.43
CA THR A 113 17.61 -22.05 -1.00
C THR A 113 16.22 -22.28 -1.59
N GLY A 114 15.18 -22.29 -0.75
CA GLY A 114 13.82 -22.68 -1.11
C GLY A 114 13.68 -24.10 -1.66
N GLN A 115 14.78 -24.86 -1.73
CA GLN A 115 14.69 -26.29 -2.00
C GLN A 115 13.90 -26.90 -0.84
N ARG A 116 12.75 -27.48 -1.17
CA ARG A 116 12.08 -28.40 -0.26
C ARG A 116 13.12 -29.44 0.16
N ARG A 117 13.14 -29.82 1.45
CA ARG A 117 14.00 -30.92 1.95
C ARG A 117 13.99 -32.05 0.93
N ALA A 118 15.17 -32.60 0.60
CA ALA A 118 15.37 -33.64 -0.42
C ALA A 118 14.14 -34.53 -0.61
N LEU A 119 13.73 -34.74 -1.87
CA LEU A 119 12.53 -35.50 -2.25
C LEU A 119 12.30 -36.61 -1.22
N PRO A 120 11.17 -36.59 -0.48
CA PRO A 120 10.94 -37.58 0.56
C PRO A 120 11.16 -38.95 -0.08
N PRO A 121 12.10 -39.76 0.44
CA PRO A 121 12.48 -40.97 -0.26
C PRO A 121 11.23 -41.84 -0.35
N ALA A 122 10.86 -42.22 -1.58
CA ALA A 122 9.78 -43.16 -1.78
C ALA A 122 10.14 -44.43 -0.98
N ARG A 123 9.22 -44.95 -0.17
CA ARG A 123 9.50 -46.22 0.53
C ARG A 123 9.10 -47.37 -0.37
N ASP A 124 10.01 -48.31 -0.52
CA ASP A 124 9.70 -49.60 -1.13
C ASP A 124 8.55 -50.26 -0.33
N PRO A 125 7.44 -50.66 -0.98
CA PRO A 125 6.29 -51.23 -0.29
C PRO A 125 6.59 -52.57 0.40
N GLU A 126 7.56 -53.34 -0.08
CA GLU A 126 7.92 -54.63 0.53
C GLU A 126 8.96 -54.48 1.63
N THR A 127 9.98 -53.66 1.38
CA THR A 127 11.13 -53.56 2.30
C THR A 127 11.06 -52.36 3.25
N HIS A 128 10.14 -51.42 3.01
CA HIS A 128 10.02 -50.12 3.68
C HIS A 128 11.29 -49.26 3.67
N LYS A 129 12.31 -49.63 2.88
CA LYS A 129 13.56 -48.88 2.77
C LYS A 129 13.37 -47.66 1.86
N PRO A 130 14.09 -46.56 2.13
CA PRO A 130 14.08 -45.38 1.28
C PRO A 130 14.70 -45.71 -0.09
N ILE A 131 13.91 -45.58 -1.15
CA ILE A 131 14.33 -45.59 -2.54
C ILE A 131 14.85 -44.18 -2.84
N ILE A 132 16.15 -44.08 -3.06
CA ILE A 132 16.78 -42.86 -3.54
C ILE A 132 16.47 -42.78 -5.03
N ALA A 133 15.81 -41.71 -5.46
CA ALA A 133 15.54 -41.49 -6.87
C ALA A 133 16.86 -41.37 -7.62
N ASP A 134 16.98 -42.05 -8.76
CA ASP A 134 18.15 -41.87 -9.63
C ASP A 134 18.28 -40.39 -10.03
N PRO A 135 19.51 -39.85 -10.10
CA PRO A 135 19.78 -38.42 -10.35
C PRO A 135 19.20 -37.88 -11.67
N ASP A 136 18.80 -38.76 -12.60
CA ASP A 136 18.14 -38.40 -13.87
C ASP A 136 16.68 -38.83 -13.99
N SER A 137 16.11 -39.38 -12.92
CA SER A 137 14.71 -39.82 -12.92
C SER A 137 13.75 -38.65 -13.16
N ILE A 138 12.58 -38.93 -13.73
CA ILE A 138 11.51 -37.94 -13.88
C ILE A 138 11.15 -37.35 -12.51
N ALA A 139 11.21 -38.13 -11.43
CA ALA A 139 10.98 -37.64 -10.08
C ALA A 139 12.04 -36.61 -9.64
N ALA A 140 13.34 -36.88 -9.88
CA ALA A 140 14.42 -35.93 -9.60
C ALA A 140 14.27 -34.65 -10.43
N ARG A 141 14.00 -34.76 -11.74
CA ARG A 141 13.80 -33.61 -12.63
C ARG A 141 12.55 -32.81 -12.29
N THR A 142 11.43 -33.47 -12.01
CA THR A 142 10.18 -32.83 -11.56
C THR A 142 10.39 -32.11 -10.24
N TRP A 143 11.20 -32.67 -9.34
CA TRP A 143 11.55 -32.04 -8.08
C TRP A 143 12.47 -30.83 -8.25
N GLU A 144 13.47 -30.92 -9.12
CA GLU A 144 14.36 -29.81 -9.48
C GLU A 144 13.60 -28.68 -10.17
N THR A 145 12.64 -29.00 -11.04
CA THR A 145 11.75 -28.01 -11.68
C THR A 145 10.69 -27.47 -10.73
N ALA A 146 10.26 -28.24 -9.72
CA ALA A 146 9.44 -27.78 -8.60
C ALA A 146 10.23 -26.93 -7.58
N SER A 147 11.27 -26.24 -8.04
CA SER A 147 11.98 -25.20 -7.29
C SER A 147 10.98 -24.22 -6.64
N ALA A 148 11.34 -23.71 -5.46
CA ALA A 148 10.51 -22.71 -4.80
C ALA A 148 10.26 -21.53 -5.73
N THR A 149 9.00 -21.10 -5.79
CA THR A 149 8.63 -19.89 -6.52
C THR A 149 9.36 -18.69 -5.92
N ALA A 150 9.62 -17.68 -6.76
CA ALA A 150 10.29 -16.45 -6.33
C ALA A 150 9.68 -15.78 -5.07
N PRO A 151 8.35 -15.74 -4.85
CA PRO A 151 7.77 -15.26 -3.60
C PRO A 151 8.21 -16.05 -2.36
N ILE A 152 8.29 -17.38 -2.45
CA ILE A 152 8.70 -18.26 -1.34
C ILE A 152 10.17 -18.02 -1.00
N LEU A 153 11.02 -17.92 -2.03
CA LEU A 153 12.43 -17.58 -1.85
C LEU A 153 12.59 -16.20 -1.20
N LEU A 154 11.90 -15.20 -1.73
CA LEU A 154 11.91 -13.84 -1.19
C LEU A 154 11.50 -13.81 0.29
N GLN A 155 10.42 -14.49 0.65
CA GLN A 155 9.98 -14.59 2.04
C GLN A 155 11.07 -15.22 2.93
N GLY A 156 11.72 -16.28 2.46
CA GLY A 156 12.85 -16.91 3.17
C GLY A 156 14.03 -15.95 3.36
N TYR A 157 14.40 -15.21 2.32
CA TYR A 157 15.47 -14.21 2.37
C TYR A 157 15.13 -13.08 3.36
N LEU A 158 13.93 -12.52 3.29
CA LEU A 158 13.50 -11.42 4.16
C LEU A 158 13.42 -11.85 5.62
N ARG A 159 12.89 -13.05 5.93
CA ARG A 159 12.87 -13.60 7.29
C ARG A 159 14.27 -13.73 7.90
N MET A 160 15.29 -13.98 7.09
CA MET A 160 16.68 -14.01 7.53
C MET A 160 17.27 -12.61 7.69
N ILE A 161 16.89 -11.65 6.85
CA ILE A 161 17.43 -10.28 6.88
C ILE A 161 16.83 -9.45 8.01
N GLU A 162 15.50 -9.47 8.18
CA GLU A 162 14.75 -8.60 9.09
C GLU A 162 15.30 -8.53 10.53
N PRO A 163 15.56 -9.65 11.23
CA PRO A 163 16.11 -9.61 12.59
C PRO A 163 17.60 -9.19 12.63
N HIS A 164 18.26 -9.07 11.48
CA HIS A 164 19.70 -8.85 11.37
C HIS A 164 20.05 -7.64 10.51
N ILE A 165 19.13 -6.69 10.30
CA ILE A 165 19.34 -5.50 9.47
C ILE A 165 20.55 -4.67 9.95
N GLU A 166 20.68 -4.45 11.26
CA GLU A 166 21.82 -3.73 11.82
C GLU A 166 23.14 -4.47 11.52
N THR A 167 23.17 -5.79 11.73
CA THR A 167 24.34 -6.63 11.41
C THR A 167 24.67 -6.59 9.91
N LEU A 168 23.66 -6.60 9.06
CA LEU A 168 23.82 -6.46 7.61
C LEU A 168 24.45 -5.11 7.30
N ALA A 169 23.89 -4.01 7.79
CA ALA A 169 24.39 -2.66 7.53
C ALA A 169 25.87 -2.48 7.89
N HIS A 170 26.33 -3.13 8.97
CA HIS A 170 27.72 -3.15 9.43
C HIS A 170 28.67 -4.04 8.65
N THR A 171 28.16 -4.87 7.77
CA THR A 171 29.03 -5.81 7.06
C THR A 171 29.97 -5.03 6.15
N PRO A 172 31.29 -5.24 6.24
CA PRO A 172 32.25 -4.57 5.38
C PRO A 172 32.01 -4.92 3.91
N VAL A 173 32.73 -4.20 3.04
CA VAL A 173 32.72 -4.45 1.60
C VAL A 173 32.94 -5.93 1.32
N HIS A 174 32.05 -6.54 0.55
CA HIS A 174 32.23 -7.90 0.06
C HIS A 174 32.11 -7.93 -1.46
N ARG A 175 32.81 -8.90 -2.05
CA ARG A 175 32.78 -9.17 -3.47
C ARG A 175 31.49 -9.92 -3.81
N THR A 176 30.70 -9.39 -4.72
CA THR A 176 29.50 -10.05 -5.25
C THR A 176 29.45 -9.89 -6.77
N LEU A 177 28.78 -10.84 -7.43
CA LEU A 177 28.42 -10.65 -8.83
C LEU A 177 27.24 -9.69 -8.89
N LEU A 178 27.32 -8.70 -9.78
CA LEU A 178 26.29 -7.70 -10.03
C LEU A 178 26.14 -7.54 -11.53
N TRP A 179 24.92 -7.34 -11.97
CA TRP A 179 24.71 -6.64 -13.23
C TRP A 179 25.34 -5.27 -13.07
N SER A 180 26.32 -4.97 -13.95
CA SER A 180 26.84 -3.61 -14.02
C SER A 180 25.65 -2.69 -14.22
N ARG A 181 25.51 -1.71 -13.33
CA ARG A 181 24.48 -0.71 -13.55
C ARG A 181 24.77 -0.08 -14.90
N PRO A 182 23.72 0.24 -15.67
CA PRO A 182 23.85 1.13 -16.81
C PRO A 182 24.56 2.42 -16.37
N GLU A 183 25.88 2.48 -16.56
CA GLU A 183 26.65 3.71 -16.40
C GLU A 183 26.55 4.44 -17.72
N ARG A 184 26.15 5.71 -17.66
CA ARG A 184 26.11 6.52 -18.87
C ARG A 184 27.52 6.57 -19.43
N CYS A 185 27.66 6.25 -20.71
CA CYS A 185 28.95 6.45 -21.37
C CYS A 185 29.35 7.93 -21.25
N VAL A 186 30.65 8.20 -21.26
CA VAL A 186 31.21 9.54 -21.07
C VAL A 186 30.52 10.57 -21.96
N GLN A 187 30.26 10.22 -23.23
CA GLN A 187 29.57 11.09 -24.18
C GLN A 187 28.18 11.51 -23.68
N HIS A 188 27.32 10.55 -23.31
CA HIS A 188 25.97 10.87 -22.85
C HIS A 188 25.94 11.52 -21.46
N GLN A 189 26.90 11.20 -20.59
CA GLN A 189 27.06 11.91 -19.33
C GLN A 189 27.38 13.38 -19.58
N THR A 190 28.35 13.68 -20.46
CA THR A 190 28.70 15.08 -20.80
C THR A 190 27.53 15.85 -21.43
N LEU A 191 26.69 15.20 -22.24
CA LEU A 191 25.50 15.83 -22.82
C LEU A 191 24.45 16.19 -21.75
N ILE A 192 24.28 15.32 -20.76
CA ILE A 192 23.34 15.55 -19.67
C ILE A 192 23.86 16.62 -18.72
N ASP A 193 25.14 16.54 -18.34
CA ASP A 193 25.77 17.55 -17.49
C ASP A 193 25.69 18.94 -18.13
N ALA A 194 25.91 19.04 -19.45
CA ALA A 194 25.76 20.28 -20.20
C ALA A 194 24.31 20.79 -20.18
N ALA A 195 23.32 19.93 -20.41
CA ALA A 195 21.90 20.31 -20.38
C ALA A 195 21.41 20.67 -18.96
N GLU A 196 21.92 20.01 -17.92
CA GLU A 196 21.62 20.34 -16.52
C GLU A 196 22.26 21.68 -16.13
N ALA A 197 23.48 21.96 -16.58
CA ALA A 197 24.12 23.26 -16.40
C ALA A 197 23.36 24.38 -17.13
N GLU A 198 22.84 24.10 -18.32
CA GLU A 198 22.00 25.04 -19.07
C GLU A 198 20.69 25.35 -18.33
N ILE A 199 19.96 24.35 -17.82
CA ILE A 199 18.75 24.56 -17.00
C ILE A 199 19.04 25.34 -15.72
N ALA A 200 20.18 25.07 -15.09
CA ALA A 200 20.61 25.80 -13.89
C ALA A 200 20.88 27.29 -14.20
N ALA A 201 21.33 27.61 -15.42
CA ALA A 201 21.54 28.97 -15.88
C ALA A 201 20.24 29.64 -16.38
N ILE A 202 19.43 28.92 -17.16
CA ILE A 202 18.22 29.38 -17.84
C ILE A 202 17.14 28.29 -17.72
N ASN A 203 16.19 28.48 -16.80
CA ASN A 203 15.11 27.51 -16.57
C ASN A 203 13.91 27.78 -17.49
N ASP A 204 14.09 27.55 -18.79
CA ASP A 204 13.03 27.65 -19.80
C ASP A 204 12.61 26.28 -20.38
N ASP A 205 11.55 26.26 -21.18
CA ASP A 205 10.99 25.03 -21.75
C ASP A 205 11.92 24.39 -22.79
N GLU A 206 12.74 25.17 -23.48
CA GLU A 206 13.70 24.67 -24.48
C GLU A 206 14.86 23.92 -23.81
N SER A 207 15.40 24.46 -22.72
CA SER A 207 16.45 23.83 -21.91
C SER A 207 15.95 22.53 -21.28
N ARG A 208 14.71 22.50 -20.78
CA ARG A 208 14.05 21.27 -20.31
C ARG A 208 13.92 20.22 -21.41
N ALA A 209 13.47 20.63 -22.61
CA ALA A 209 13.38 19.74 -23.76
C ALA A 209 14.76 19.24 -24.23
N ALA A 210 15.82 20.05 -24.11
CA ALA A 210 17.20 19.64 -24.39
C ALA A 210 17.67 18.55 -23.42
N LEU A 211 17.42 18.72 -22.11
CA LEU A 211 17.71 17.70 -21.10
C LEU A 211 16.93 16.40 -21.34
N GLU A 212 15.65 16.48 -21.69
CA GLU A 212 14.86 15.29 -22.04
C GLU A 212 15.42 14.57 -23.27
N ARG A 213 15.80 15.31 -24.32
CA ARG A 213 16.47 14.73 -25.50
C ARG A 213 17.79 14.05 -25.14
N ALA A 214 18.62 14.66 -24.29
CA ALA A 214 19.88 14.07 -23.83
C ALA A 214 19.64 12.78 -23.02
N ARG A 215 18.61 12.77 -22.16
CA ARG A 215 18.21 11.59 -21.39
C ARG A 215 17.65 10.48 -22.28
N LEU A 216 16.85 10.80 -23.29
CA LEU A 216 16.34 9.86 -24.27
C LEU A 216 17.45 9.28 -25.16
N ALA A 217 18.41 10.10 -25.59
CA ALA A 217 19.57 9.63 -26.34
C ALA A 217 20.40 8.63 -25.53
N ALA A 218 20.64 8.93 -24.24
CA ALA A 218 21.29 8.00 -23.33
C ALA A 218 20.47 6.72 -23.11
N ALA A 219 19.14 6.82 -22.98
CA ALA A 219 18.27 5.66 -22.82
C ALA A 219 18.20 4.75 -24.06
N ASN A 220 18.55 5.27 -25.24
CA ASN A 220 18.64 4.49 -26.48
C ASN A 220 20.07 3.99 -26.77
N CYS A 221 21.04 4.32 -25.93
CA CYS A 221 22.43 3.93 -26.12
C CYS A 221 22.72 2.62 -25.38
N ASP A 222 23.09 1.59 -26.13
CA ASP A 222 23.42 0.27 -25.57
C ASP A 222 24.49 0.33 -24.47
N PRO A 223 25.66 0.99 -24.67
CA PRO A 223 26.63 1.20 -23.60
C PRO A 223 26.05 1.88 -22.35
N CYS A 224 25.24 2.93 -22.53
CA CYS A 224 24.60 3.61 -21.40
C CYS A 224 23.63 2.71 -20.66
N ASN A 225 23.01 1.75 -21.35
CA ASN A 225 22.12 0.76 -20.77
C ASN A 225 22.88 -0.46 -20.21
N GLY A 226 24.22 -0.42 -20.19
CA GLY A 226 25.07 -1.51 -19.72
C GLY A 226 25.18 -2.69 -20.70
N TRP A 227 24.67 -2.54 -21.92
CA TRP A 227 24.77 -3.53 -22.99
C TRP A 227 26.09 -3.35 -23.73
N GLY A 228 26.98 -4.33 -23.58
CA GLY A 228 28.17 -4.48 -24.40
C GLY A 228 27.92 -5.42 -25.58
N THR A 229 28.98 -5.69 -26.35
CA THR A 229 28.93 -6.64 -27.48
C THR A 229 28.48 -8.05 -27.09
N ASN A 230 28.62 -8.40 -25.80
CA ASN A 230 28.28 -9.71 -25.25
C ASN A 230 27.02 -9.68 -24.36
N GLY A 231 26.15 -8.69 -24.54
CA GLY A 231 24.96 -8.49 -23.71
C GLY A 231 25.21 -7.57 -22.52
N GLN A 232 24.27 -7.54 -21.57
CA GLN A 232 24.42 -6.73 -20.37
C GLN A 232 25.62 -7.24 -19.55
N ALA A 233 26.57 -6.37 -19.23
CA ALA A 233 27.79 -6.80 -18.55
C ALA A 233 27.46 -7.27 -17.12
N PHE A 234 27.70 -8.54 -16.86
CA PHE A 234 27.63 -9.15 -15.54
C PHE A 234 29.04 -9.26 -14.98
N GLY A 235 29.31 -8.52 -13.91
CA GLY A 235 30.66 -8.29 -13.41
C GLY A 235 30.80 -8.53 -11.92
N ILE A 236 32.05 -8.56 -11.47
CA ILE A 236 32.38 -8.58 -10.05
C ILE A 236 32.32 -7.14 -9.55
N GLY A 237 31.39 -6.86 -8.65
CA GLY A 237 31.28 -5.61 -7.92
C GLY A 237 31.64 -5.77 -6.43
N TYR A 238 31.90 -4.62 -5.80
CA TYR A 238 32.15 -4.52 -4.37
C TYR A 238 30.99 -3.76 -3.74
N VAL A 239 30.32 -4.37 -2.77
CA VAL A 239 29.11 -3.82 -2.16
C VAL A 239 29.27 -3.93 -0.65
N THR A 240 28.97 -2.85 0.08
CA THR A 240 28.88 -2.91 1.55
C THR A 240 27.54 -3.49 1.96
N GLY A 241 27.44 -3.99 3.19
CA GLY A 241 26.14 -4.43 3.69
C GLY A 241 25.13 -3.27 3.82
N HIS A 242 25.61 -2.04 4.10
CA HIS A 242 24.78 -0.83 4.05
C HIS A 242 24.19 -0.58 2.66
N ASP A 243 24.96 -0.75 1.58
CA ASP A 243 24.48 -0.58 0.21
C ASP A 243 23.33 -1.55 -0.11
N ILE A 244 23.38 -2.80 0.40
CA ILE A 244 22.29 -3.77 0.24
C ILE A 244 21.02 -3.27 0.94
N VAL A 245 21.12 -2.84 2.20
CA VAL A 245 19.97 -2.33 2.98
C VAL A 245 19.37 -1.09 2.31
N ALA A 246 20.22 -0.15 1.90
CA ALA A 246 19.79 1.05 1.20
C ALA A 246 19.11 0.71 -0.14
N ARG A 247 19.64 -0.25 -0.89
CA ARG A 247 19.05 -0.69 -2.17
C ARG A 247 17.70 -1.38 -1.98
N LEU A 248 17.54 -2.22 -0.95
CA LEU A 248 16.25 -2.83 -0.63
C LEU A 248 15.19 -1.78 -0.28
N ALA A 249 15.56 -0.77 0.52
CA ALA A 249 14.66 0.34 0.82
C ALA A 249 14.34 1.21 -0.42
N GLU A 250 15.31 1.46 -1.29
CA GLU A 250 15.08 2.14 -2.57
C GLU A 250 14.12 1.35 -3.48
N LEU A 251 14.28 0.03 -3.56
CA LEU A 251 13.39 -0.85 -4.32
C LEU A 251 11.96 -0.83 -3.76
N HIS A 252 11.80 -0.79 -2.43
CA HIS A 252 10.49 -0.58 -1.79
C HIS A 252 9.86 0.74 -2.26
N HIS A 253 10.57 1.85 -2.16
CA HIS A 253 10.04 3.15 -2.59
C HIS A 253 9.74 3.21 -4.09
N THR A 254 10.60 2.60 -4.92
CA THR A 254 10.41 2.54 -6.37
C THR A 254 9.20 1.68 -6.74
N ALA A 255 9.03 0.53 -6.08
CA ALA A 255 7.84 -0.32 -6.25
C ALA A 255 6.58 0.45 -5.87
N ARG A 256 6.58 1.15 -4.72
CA ARG A 256 5.44 1.98 -4.31
C ARG A 256 5.15 3.13 -5.28
N GLN A 257 6.19 3.75 -5.83
CA GLN A 257 6.02 4.78 -6.86
C GLN A 257 5.40 4.20 -8.13
N HIS A 258 5.86 3.03 -8.56
CA HIS A 258 5.33 2.33 -9.73
C HIS A 258 3.87 1.92 -9.55
N LEU A 259 3.51 1.44 -8.35
CA LEU A 259 2.15 1.09 -7.95
C LEU A 259 1.25 2.32 -7.73
N GLY A 260 1.80 3.54 -7.79
CA GLY A 260 1.05 4.78 -7.60
C GLY A 260 0.77 5.14 -6.14
N HIS A 261 1.35 4.43 -5.16
CA HIS A 261 1.16 4.70 -3.73
C HIS A 261 1.89 5.94 -3.21
N THR A 262 2.78 6.53 -4.00
CA THR A 262 3.43 7.81 -3.70
C THR A 262 2.65 9.00 -4.24
N ARG A 263 1.51 8.77 -4.91
CA ARG A 263 0.63 9.86 -5.33
C ARG A 263 0.08 10.58 -4.11
N LEU A 264 -0.15 11.89 -4.26
CA LEU A 264 -0.77 12.70 -3.23
C LEU A 264 -2.10 12.05 -2.85
N ARG A 265 -2.35 11.81 -1.56
CA ARG A 265 -3.61 11.23 -1.09
C ARG A 265 -4.46 12.30 -0.43
N HIS A 266 -5.63 12.55 -1.00
CA HIS A 266 -6.66 13.37 -0.39
C HIS A 266 -7.29 12.57 0.76
N ARG A 267 -7.00 12.97 2.00
CA ARG A 267 -7.60 12.34 3.19
C ARG A 267 -8.99 12.91 3.42
N TYR A 268 -9.93 12.04 3.76
CA TYR A 268 -11.26 12.46 4.20
C TYR A 268 -11.26 12.65 5.71
N THR A 269 -12.03 13.61 6.19
CA THR A 269 -12.17 13.92 7.63
C THR A 269 -13.01 12.88 8.36
N MET A 270 -13.92 12.21 7.65
CA MET A 270 -14.82 11.23 8.23
C MET A 270 -14.14 9.87 8.38
N PRO A 271 -14.45 9.12 9.46
CA PRO A 271 -13.85 7.82 9.69
C PRO A 271 -14.30 6.79 8.66
N CYS A 272 -13.59 5.67 8.60
CA CYS A 272 -13.97 4.53 7.79
C CYS A 272 -15.32 3.95 8.26
N PRO A 273 -16.34 3.80 7.39
CA PRO A 273 -17.62 3.24 7.82
C PRO A 273 -17.54 1.76 8.25
N ASN A 274 -16.46 1.06 7.88
CA ASN A 274 -16.27 -0.35 8.22
C ASN A 274 -15.42 -0.59 9.49
N CYS A 275 -14.40 0.23 9.74
CA CYS A 275 -13.45 0.03 10.85
C CYS A 275 -13.18 1.26 11.70
N GLU A 276 -13.90 2.36 11.45
CA GLU A 276 -13.86 3.63 12.19
C GLU A 276 -12.49 4.35 12.20
N SER A 277 -11.50 3.84 11.48
CA SER A 277 -10.19 4.49 11.39
C SER A 277 -10.20 5.72 10.46
N PHE A 278 -9.40 6.74 10.82
CA PHE A 278 -9.20 7.97 10.02
C PHE A 278 -8.13 7.79 8.93
N THR A 279 -8.08 6.61 8.31
CA THR A 279 -7.13 6.30 7.23
C THR A 279 -7.78 6.30 5.85
N VAL A 280 -9.03 6.78 5.76
CA VAL A 280 -9.76 6.90 4.51
C VAL A 280 -9.19 8.02 3.66
N GLY A 281 -8.96 7.73 2.38
CA GLY A 281 -8.50 8.72 1.43
C GLY A 281 -8.67 8.28 -0.01
N ARG A 282 -8.41 9.21 -0.92
CA ARG A 282 -8.37 9.01 -2.37
C ARG A 282 -6.99 9.38 -2.87
N ASP A 283 -6.32 8.47 -3.55
CA ASP A 283 -5.05 8.78 -4.20
C ASP A 283 -5.32 9.66 -5.44
N ASP A 284 -4.45 10.64 -5.71
CA ASP A 284 -4.62 11.62 -6.77
C ASP A 284 -4.70 10.93 -8.15
N GLY A 285 -5.66 11.39 -8.96
CA GLY A 285 -6.02 10.77 -10.24
C GLY A 285 -6.77 9.43 -10.14
N GLN A 286 -7.14 8.94 -8.96
CA GLN A 286 -8.06 7.80 -8.81
C GLN A 286 -9.47 8.25 -8.41
N ALA A 287 -10.49 7.51 -8.88
CA ALA A 287 -11.90 7.74 -8.52
C ALA A 287 -12.38 6.88 -7.33
N ILE A 288 -11.51 5.99 -6.84
CA ILE A 288 -11.80 5.04 -5.77
C ILE A 288 -11.27 5.62 -4.46
N ILE A 289 -12.11 5.62 -3.43
CA ILE A 289 -11.77 5.98 -2.05
C ILE A 289 -11.53 4.67 -1.31
N ASP A 290 -10.39 4.54 -0.64
CA ASP A 290 -10.04 3.34 0.11
C ASP A 290 -9.60 3.65 1.54
N CYS A 291 -9.72 2.66 2.41
CA CYS A 291 -9.24 2.71 3.79
C CYS A 291 -7.93 1.94 3.92
N ARG A 292 -6.84 2.56 4.42
CA ARG A 292 -5.55 1.86 4.56
C ARG A 292 -5.49 0.88 5.73
N THR A 293 -6.42 0.98 6.68
CA THR A 293 -6.45 0.06 7.84
C THR A 293 -7.16 -1.25 7.50
N CYS A 294 -8.32 -1.19 6.84
CA CYS A 294 -9.11 -2.39 6.53
C CYS A 294 -9.17 -2.74 5.04
N GLU A 295 -8.52 -1.94 4.18
CA GLU A 295 -8.37 -2.19 2.73
C GLU A 295 -9.67 -2.23 1.93
N TYR A 296 -10.80 -1.84 2.53
CA TYR A 296 -12.05 -1.64 1.80
C TYR A 296 -11.96 -0.43 0.89
N ALA A 297 -12.61 -0.55 -0.25
CA ALA A 297 -12.65 0.46 -1.30
C ALA A 297 -14.09 0.74 -1.72
N TRP A 298 -14.39 2.00 -1.99
CA TRP A 298 -15.70 2.50 -2.39
C TRP A 298 -15.55 3.50 -3.53
N THR A 299 -16.58 3.64 -4.34
CA THR A 299 -16.70 4.83 -5.19
C THR A 299 -17.01 6.07 -4.34
N GLU A 300 -16.72 7.27 -4.86
CA GLU A 300 -17.03 8.52 -4.14
C GLU A 300 -18.51 8.64 -3.76
N ARG A 301 -19.42 8.15 -4.61
CA ARG A 301 -20.86 8.14 -4.34
C ARG A 301 -21.21 7.20 -3.20
N GLU A 302 -20.69 5.98 -3.21
CA GLU A 302 -20.94 4.99 -2.14
C GLU A 302 -20.40 5.47 -0.80
N TYR A 303 -19.19 6.03 -0.78
CA TYR A 303 -18.61 6.57 0.44
C TYR A 303 -19.45 7.71 1.01
N LYS A 304 -19.91 8.66 0.19
CA LYS A 304 -20.81 9.74 0.63
C LYS A 304 -22.10 9.20 1.26
N ILE A 305 -22.70 8.16 0.66
CA ILE A 305 -23.90 7.52 1.21
C ILE A 305 -23.61 6.88 2.57
N LEU A 306 -22.53 6.10 2.68
CA LEU A 306 -22.16 5.41 3.92
C LEU A 306 -21.80 6.38 5.04
N VAL A 307 -21.10 7.48 4.71
CA VAL A 307 -20.80 8.56 5.66
C VAL A 307 -22.07 9.25 6.10
N GLY A 308 -23.03 9.49 5.19
CA GLY A 308 -24.35 10.01 5.53
C GLY A 308 -25.08 9.14 6.55
N MET A 309 -25.12 7.83 6.31
CA MET A 309 -25.71 6.86 7.25
C MET A 309 -24.99 6.84 8.61
N HIS A 310 -23.65 6.98 8.62
CA HIS A 310 -22.88 7.02 9.85
C HIS A 310 -23.16 8.30 10.66
N ALA A 311 -23.21 9.46 9.99
CA ALA A 311 -23.54 10.73 10.61
C ALA A 311 -24.99 10.74 11.14
N GLU A 312 -25.94 10.18 10.39
CA GLU A 312 -27.33 10.00 10.84
C GLU A 312 -27.39 9.14 12.10
N ARG A 313 -26.65 8.03 12.16
CA ARG A 313 -26.57 7.17 13.36
C ARG A 313 -26.00 7.92 14.55
N GLU A 314 -24.94 8.69 14.36
CA GLU A 314 -24.32 9.48 15.43
C GLU A 314 -25.29 10.55 15.96
N VAL A 315 -26.03 11.24 15.08
CA VAL A 315 -27.08 12.18 15.48
C VAL A 315 -28.22 11.47 16.22
N GLU A 316 -28.64 10.31 15.73
CA GLU A 316 -29.68 9.52 16.40
C GLU A 316 -29.26 9.12 17.81
N GLU A 317 -28.03 8.66 17.98
CA GLU A 317 -27.51 8.22 19.29
C GLU A 317 -27.18 9.36 20.25
N THR A 318 -26.61 10.45 19.77
CA THR A 318 -26.12 11.54 20.63
C THR A 318 -27.16 12.63 20.89
N VAL A 319 -28.10 12.82 19.98
CA VAL A 319 -29.10 13.91 20.07
C VAL A 319 -30.50 13.34 20.26
N LEU A 320 -30.97 12.51 19.33
CA LEU A 320 -32.39 12.11 19.30
C LEU A 320 -32.76 11.17 20.45
N LYS A 321 -31.95 10.14 20.73
CA LYS A 321 -32.22 9.20 21.83
C LYS A 321 -32.27 9.91 23.20
N PRO A 322 -31.28 10.74 23.59
CA PRO A 322 -31.36 11.48 24.86
C PRO A 322 -32.58 12.42 24.94
N GLN A 323 -32.93 13.09 23.84
CA GLN A 323 -34.12 13.95 23.79
C GLN A 323 -35.42 13.15 23.93
N LEU A 324 -35.52 11.97 23.31
CA LEU A 324 -36.66 11.07 23.46
C LEU A 324 -36.76 10.51 24.88
N ASP A 325 -35.64 10.11 25.47
CA ASP A 325 -35.60 9.61 26.85
C ASP A 325 -35.99 10.71 27.84
N GLU A 326 -35.52 11.94 27.63
CA GLU A 326 -35.95 13.10 28.40
C GLU A 326 -37.46 13.37 28.23
N ALA A 327 -37.97 13.32 27.00
CA ALA A 327 -39.39 13.52 26.72
C ALA A 327 -40.27 12.45 27.39
N HIS A 328 -39.86 11.18 27.34
CA HIS A 328 -40.55 10.10 28.04
C HIS A 328 -40.49 10.27 29.57
N GLY A 329 -39.34 10.61 30.14
CA GLY A 329 -39.22 10.88 31.58
C GLY A 329 -40.14 12.02 32.06
N ARG A 330 -40.33 13.05 31.21
CA ARG A 330 -41.29 14.14 31.47
C ARG A 330 -42.74 13.66 31.40
N LEU A 331 -43.08 12.87 30.37
CA LEU A 331 -44.42 12.30 30.23
C LEU A 331 -44.78 11.41 31.42
N ASP A 332 -43.85 10.59 31.88
CA ASP A 332 -44.02 9.75 33.08
C ASP A 332 -44.21 10.61 34.34
N SER A 333 -43.47 11.71 34.47
CA SER A 333 -43.62 12.66 35.58
C SER A 333 -44.99 13.34 35.57
N ILE A 334 -45.50 13.72 34.39
CA ILE A 334 -46.84 14.29 34.22
C ILE A 334 -47.91 13.25 34.53
N ALA A 335 -47.76 12.02 34.05
CA ALA A 335 -48.69 10.92 34.33
C ALA A 335 -48.75 10.62 35.83
N ALA A 336 -47.60 10.61 36.52
CA ALA A 336 -47.54 10.45 37.97
C ALA A 336 -48.20 11.62 38.72
N LEU A 337 -48.04 12.86 38.24
CA LEU A 337 -48.72 14.02 38.81
C LEU A 337 -50.24 13.94 38.60
N ALA A 338 -50.68 13.56 37.39
CA ALA A 338 -52.10 13.39 37.07
C ALA A 338 -52.75 12.31 37.95
N ALA A 339 -52.05 11.20 38.20
CA ALA A 339 -52.53 10.15 39.11
C ALA A 339 -52.71 10.65 40.55
N LYS A 340 -51.86 11.57 41.04
CA LYS A 340 -52.04 12.21 42.35
C LYS A 340 -53.23 13.18 42.38
N LEU A 341 -53.43 13.91 41.28
CA LEU A 341 -54.54 14.86 41.13
C LEU A 341 -55.91 14.16 41.03
N ASP A 342 -55.96 12.88 40.69
CA ASP A 342 -57.20 12.10 40.66
C ASP A 342 -57.72 11.80 42.08
N ASN A 343 -56.91 12.00 43.12
CA ASN A 343 -57.30 11.86 44.52
C ASN A 343 -57.86 13.19 45.08
N PRO A 344 -59.18 13.33 45.30
CA PRO A 344 -59.78 14.59 45.75
C PRO A 344 -59.28 15.05 47.13
N ASP A 345 -58.82 14.13 47.98
CA ASP A 345 -58.28 14.48 49.30
C ASP A 345 -56.90 15.15 49.19
N GLU A 346 -56.08 14.76 48.21
CA GLU A 346 -54.77 15.37 47.97
C GLU A 346 -54.88 16.75 47.32
N VAL A 347 -55.84 16.94 46.41
CA VAL A 347 -56.06 18.22 45.72
C VAL A 347 -56.62 19.29 46.66
N ASN A 348 -57.49 18.91 47.59
CA ASN A 348 -58.14 19.84 48.52
C ASN A 348 -57.32 20.14 49.78
N ALA A 349 -56.16 19.50 49.96
CA ALA A 349 -55.31 19.77 51.11
C ALA A 349 -54.80 21.23 51.12
N PRO A 350 -54.77 21.92 52.27
CA PRO A 350 -54.28 23.28 52.36
C PRO A 350 -52.80 23.35 51.92
N GLY A 351 -52.53 24.13 50.87
CA GLY A 351 -51.19 24.26 50.27
C GLY A 351 -50.92 23.34 49.07
N ALA A 352 -51.85 22.45 48.69
CA ALA A 352 -51.70 21.55 47.54
C ALA A 352 -51.38 22.30 46.24
N GLY A 353 -52.01 23.46 46.00
CA GLY A 353 -51.75 24.28 44.80
C GLY A 353 -50.29 24.72 44.66
N GLY A 354 -49.59 25.02 45.77
CA GLY A 354 -48.17 25.36 45.74
C GLY A 354 -47.28 24.17 45.41
N LEU A 355 -47.61 22.98 45.95
CA LEU A 355 -46.90 21.74 45.67
C LEU A 355 -47.09 21.27 44.22
N ILE A 356 -48.30 21.43 43.68
CA ILE A 356 -48.62 21.11 42.28
C ILE A 356 -47.86 22.05 41.35
N LEU A 357 -47.85 23.35 41.64
CA LEU A 357 -47.13 24.33 40.83
C LEU A 357 -45.61 24.10 40.87
N ASP A 358 -45.04 23.76 42.04
CA ASP A 358 -43.63 23.40 42.17
C ASP A 358 -43.27 22.13 41.37
N ALA A 359 -44.13 21.11 41.39
CA ALA A 359 -43.95 19.90 40.59
C ALA A 359 -44.02 20.18 39.08
N ILE A 360 -44.96 21.02 38.63
CA ILE A 360 -45.07 21.44 37.23
C ILE A 360 -43.83 22.25 36.83
N ASN A 361 -43.38 23.19 37.68
CA ASN A 361 -42.20 24.01 37.39
C ASN A 361 -40.94 23.16 37.28
N LYS A 362 -40.77 22.13 38.11
CA LYS A 362 -39.65 21.17 37.99
C LYS A 362 -39.69 20.38 36.69
N ILE A 363 -40.87 20.01 36.20
CA ILE A 363 -41.03 19.35 34.89
C ILE A 363 -40.69 20.33 33.76
N LEU A 364 -41.01 21.62 33.91
CA LEU A 364 -40.78 22.65 32.90
C LEU A 364 -39.37 23.28 32.97
N GLU A 365 -38.62 23.05 34.03
CA GLU A 365 -37.30 23.63 34.23
C GLU A 365 -36.35 23.27 33.07
N GLY A 366 -35.60 24.28 32.61
CA GLY A 366 -34.67 24.15 31.47
C GLY A 366 -35.32 24.18 30.08
N HIS A 367 -36.65 24.28 29.96
CA HIS A 367 -37.33 24.34 28.66
C HIS A 367 -37.79 25.75 28.30
N PRO A 368 -37.55 26.20 27.06
CA PRO A 368 -38.05 27.47 26.59
C PRO A 368 -39.60 27.47 26.59
N THR A 369 -40.18 28.59 27.00
CA THR A 369 -41.64 28.82 26.88
C THR A 369 -42.07 28.74 25.41
N PRO A 370 -43.36 28.53 25.09
CA PRO A 370 -43.84 28.55 23.70
C PRO A 370 -43.41 29.81 22.92
N GLU A 371 -43.35 30.96 23.59
CA GLU A 371 -42.88 32.25 23.07
C GLU A 371 -41.36 32.30 22.86
N GLN A 372 -40.59 31.52 23.62
CA GLN A 372 -39.15 31.33 23.41
C GLN A 372 -38.86 30.21 22.40
N ARG A 373 -39.82 29.32 22.15
CA ARG A 373 -39.78 28.24 21.14
C ARG A 373 -40.16 28.68 19.74
N THR A 374 -40.49 29.94 19.50
CA THR A 374 -40.41 30.50 18.14
C THR A 374 -38.94 30.49 17.74
N ILE A 375 -38.49 29.33 17.25
CA ILE A 375 -37.17 29.18 16.70
C ILE A 375 -37.16 30.08 15.46
N GLY A 376 -36.36 31.14 15.53
CA GLY A 376 -36.10 32.05 14.42
C GLY A 376 -35.29 31.36 13.34
N TYR A 377 -35.79 30.25 12.78
CA TYR A 377 -35.33 29.82 11.48
C TYR A 377 -35.92 30.80 10.49
N ASP A 378 -35.07 31.67 9.98
CA ASP A 378 -35.36 32.42 8.77
C ASP A 378 -35.51 31.40 7.64
N VAL A 379 -36.76 30.99 7.42
CA VAL A 379 -37.14 30.02 6.39
C VAL A 379 -36.69 30.51 5.03
N ASP A 380 -36.71 31.83 4.81
CA ASP A 380 -36.27 32.45 3.57
C ASP A 380 -34.74 32.32 3.42
N SER A 381 -33.96 32.62 4.46
CA SER A 381 -32.51 32.39 4.48
C SER A 381 -32.15 30.93 4.19
N THR A 382 -32.88 29.99 4.77
CA THR A 382 -32.58 28.55 4.62
C THR A 382 -32.89 28.08 3.18
N ILE A 383 -34.02 28.53 2.63
CA ILE A 383 -34.40 28.29 1.22
C ILE A 383 -33.38 28.93 0.26
N GLU A 384 -32.89 30.13 0.58
CA GLU A 384 -31.92 30.85 -0.26
C GLU A 384 -30.55 30.17 -0.24
N GLN A 385 -30.11 29.69 0.92
CA GLN A 385 -28.86 28.93 1.07
C GLN A 385 -28.93 27.60 0.32
N GLN A 386 -30.04 26.89 0.42
CA GLN A 386 -30.24 25.63 -0.32
C GLN A 386 -30.29 25.84 -1.83
N ARG A 387 -30.96 26.90 -2.31
CA ARG A 387 -30.91 27.29 -3.73
C ARG A 387 -29.51 27.64 -4.21
N ALA A 388 -28.70 28.31 -3.38
CA ALA A 388 -27.32 28.64 -3.70
C ALA A 388 -26.42 27.40 -3.78
N GLU A 389 -26.61 26.44 -2.88
CA GLU A 389 -25.90 25.14 -2.92
C GLU A 389 -26.32 24.30 -4.14
N ASP A 390 -27.61 24.22 -4.44
CA ASP A 390 -28.11 23.54 -5.64
C ASP A 390 -27.57 24.21 -6.92
N ASP A 391 -27.59 25.54 -6.98
CA ASP A 391 -27.04 26.31 -8.10
C ASP A 391 -25.53 26.08 -8.25
N TRP A 392 -24.78 26.01 -7.15
CA TRP A 392 -23.33 25.77 -7.18
C TRP A 392 -22.99 24.34 -7.62
N THR A 393 -23.75 23.36 -7.13
CA THR A 393 -23.49 21.94 -7.36
C THR A 393 -23.86 21.51 -8.78
N TRP A 394 -24.89 22.11 -9.38
CA TRP A 394 -25.48 21.61 -10.63
C TRP A 394 -25.37 22.55 -11.85
N LYS A 395 -25.04 23.84 -11.71
CA LYS A 395 -24.95 24.74 -12.89
C LYS A 395 -23.69 24.56 -13.75
N ARG A 396 -22.61 23.98 -13.22
CA ARG A 396 -21.35 23.82 -13.97
C ARG A 396 -21.22 22.50 -14.71
N ASP A 397 -22.03 21.51 -14.35
CA ASP A 397 -22.08 20.26 -15.10
C ASP A 397 -22.95 20.45 -16.33
N GLU A 398 -22.36 20.29 -17.53
CA GLU A 398 -23.17 20.21 -18.73
C GLU A 398 -24.25 19.13 -18.54
N PRO A 399 -25.53 19.43 -18.79
CA PRO A 399 -26.60 18.44 -18.68
C PRO A 399 -26.17 17.18 -19.43
N TYR A 400 -26.21 16.03 -18.74
CA TYR A 400 -25.72 14.77 -19.30
C TYR A 400 -26.29 14.53 -20.70
N LYS A 401 -25.45 14.77 -21.71
CA LYS A 401 -25.77 14.48 -23.10
C LYS A 401 -25.55 12.99 -23.25
N LYS A 402 -26.64 12.22 -23.17
CA LYS A 402 -26.63 10.78 -23.46
C LYS A 402 -25.76 10.56 -24.70
N PRO A 403 -24.65 9.80 -24.59
CA PRO A 403 -23.72 9.66 -25.69
C PRO A 403 -24.50 9.16 -26.90
N ARG A 404 -24.46 9.93 -28.00
CA ARG A 404 -25.11 9.52 -29.24
C ARG A 404 -24.56 8.14 -29.58
N LYS A 405 -25.41 7.10 -29.54
CA LYS A 405 -25.03 5.77 -30.01
C LYS A 405 -24.51 5.97 -31.43
N LYS A 406 -23.20 5.85 -31.62
CA LYS A 406 -22.64 5.75 -32.96
C LYS A 406 -23.39 4.60 -33.62
N SER A 407 -24.02 4.85 -34.76
CA SER A 407 -24.59 3.77 -35.56
C SER A 407 -23.51 2.72 -35.70
N LYS A 408 -23.80 1.48 -35.30
CA LYS A 408 -22.88 0.37 -35.54
C LYS A 408 -22.66 0.38 -37.05
N LYS A 409 -21.45 0.76 -37.48
CA LYS A 409 -21.05 0.47 -38.86
C LYS A 409 -21.23 -1.04 -39.00
N PRO A 410 -21.91 -1.52 -40.06
CA PRO A 410 -21.96 -2.95 -40.32
C PRO A 410 -20.51 -3.45 -40.27
N VAL A 411 -20.27 -4.42 -39.40
CA VAL A 411 -18.98 -5.10 -39.31
C VAL A 411 -18.75 -5.66 -40.72
N ALA A 412 -17.65 -5.25 -41.36
CA ALA A 412 -17.30 -5.81 -42.66
C ALA A 412 -17.27 -7.34 -42.52
N GLU A 413 -17.99 -8.03 -43.40
CA GLU A 413 -18.20 -9.49 -43.36
C GLU A 413 -16.90 -10.30 -43.55
N ASP A 414 -15.77 -9.63 -43.81
CA ASP A 414 -14.48 -10.24 -44.12
C ASP A 414 -13.55 -10.43 -42.91
N ILE A 415 -14.08 -10.56 -41.69
CA ILE A 415 -13.28 -11.12 -40.59
C ILE A 415 -13.33 -12.65 -40.76
N PRO A 416 -12.22 -13.32 -41.12
CA PRO A 416 -12.21 -14.78 -41.23
C PRO A 416 -12.66 -15.36 -39.89
N ARG A 417 -13.74 -16.15 -39.94
CA ARG A 417 -14.26 -16.88 -38.78
C ARG A 417 -13.11 -17.69 -38.21
N ILE A 418 -12.70 -17.37 -36.98
CA ILE A 418 -11.73 -18.16 -36.23
C ILE A 418 -12.27 -19.59 -36.20
N ALA A 419 -11.55 -20.50 -36.85
CA ALA A 419 -11.93 -21.90 -36.90
C ALA A 419 -12.01 -22.45 -35.46
N GLN A 420 -13.10 -23.15 -35.15
CA GLN A 420 -13.35 -23.77 -33.85
C GLN A 420 -12.30 -24.81 -33.42
N SER A 421 -11.32 -25.13 -34.27
CA SER A 421 -10.26 -26.12 -34.01
C SER A 421 -9.05 -25.61 -33.23
N SER A 422 -9.07 -24.37 -32.74
CA SER A 422 -7.99 -23.82 -31.88
C SER A 422 -8.36 -23.73 -30.39
N ARG A 423 -9.41 -24.43 -29.96
CA ARG A 423 -9.66 -24.73 -28.54
C ARG A 423 -8.70 -25.83 -28.09
N SER A 424 -7.45 -25.46 -27.78
CA SER A 424 -6.60 -26.29 -26.93
C SER A 424 -7.24 -26.34 -25.53
N LEU A 425 -7.77 -27.51 -25.17
CA LEU A 425 -8.17 -27.89 -23.82
C LEU A 425 -6.93 -28.05 -22.94
N ILE A 426 -6.17 -26.97 -22.74
CA ILE A 426 -5.23 -26.89 -21.63
C ILE A 426 -5.97 -26.07 -20.58
N VAL A 427 -6.64 -26.81 -19.69
CA VAL A 427 -7.09 -26.25 -18.42
C VAL A 427 -5.83 -26.13 -17.59
N ASP A 428 -5.17 -24.98 -17.65
CA ASP A 428 -4.26 -24.58 -16.59
C ASP A 428 -5.11 -24.39 -15.34
N ASP A 429 -5.16 -25.46 -14.55
CA ASP A 429 -5.71 -25.46 -13.20
C ASP A 429 -4.75 -24.63 -12.34
N HIS A 430 -4.77 -23.32 -12.54
CA HIS A 430 -4.21 -22.35 -11.60
C HIS A 430 -5.08 -22.42 -10.35
N GLY A 431 -4.74 -23.40 -9.50
CA GLY A 431 -5.25 -23.53 -8.14
C GLY A 431 -5.29 -22.14 -7.52
N GLY A 432 -6.53 -21.71 -7.26
CA GLY A 432 -6.81 -20.40 -6.72
C GLY A 432 -5.96 -20.15 -5.49
N LEU A 433 -5.25 -19.04 -5.51
CA LEU A 433 -4.71 -18.38 -4.34
C LEU A 433 -5.88 -17.92 -3.46
N HIS A 434 -6.55 -18.86 -2.80
CA HIS A 434 -7.27 -18.57 -1.58
C HIS A 434 -6.25 -18.60 -0.43
N PRO A 435 -6.18 -17.58 0.43
CA PRO A 435 -5.23 -17.54 1.54
C PRO A 435 -5.54 -18.52 2.69
N ASP A 436 -6.53 -19.40 2.56
CA ASP A 436 -7.14 -20.04 3.72
C ASP A 436 -6.94 -21.58 3.73
N GLU A 437 -6.55 -22.07 4.91
CA GLU A 437 -6.66 -23.43 5.48
C GLU A 437 -5.49 -24.42 5.49
N TYR A 438 -4.36 -24.26 4.78
CA TYR A 438 -3.28 -25.27 4.89
C TYR A 438 -1.86 -24.71 4.91
N THR A 439 -1.42 -24.07 6.00
CA THR A 439 -0.01 -24.14 6.49
C THR A 439 0.18 -23.43 7.84
N TYR A 440 -0.50 -23.88 8.90
CA TYR A 440 -0.01 -23.63 10.26
C TYR A 440 0.90 -24.78 10.66
N LEU A 441 2.15 -24.76 10.18
CA LEU A 441 3.19 -25.53 10.86
C LEU A 441 3.41 -24.84 12.20
N THR A 442 3.03 -25.52 13.29
CA THR A 442 3.22 -25.04 14.67
C THR A 442 4.68 -24.66 14.87
N VAL A 443 4.91 -23.37 15.06
CA VAL A 443 6.23 -22.84 15.40
C VAL A 443 6.54 -23.27 16.84
N CYS A 444 7.76 -23.75 17.10
CA CYS A 444 8.14 -24.12 18.46
C CYS A 444 8.06 -22.91 19.39
N SER A 445 7.38 -23.04 20.53
CA SER A 445 7.15 -21.95 21.49
C SER A 445 8.42 -21.46 22.19
N GLU A 446 9.51 -22.24 22.18
CA GLU A 446 10.76 -21.89 22.86
C GLU A 446 11.73 -21.11 21.98
N CYS A 447 11.97 -21.55 20.73
CA CYS A 447 12.93 -20.91 19.82
C CYS A 447 12.30 -20.14 18.65
N ASN A 448 10.97 -20.21 18.51
CA ASN A 448 10.22 -19.56 17.44
C ASN A 448 10.65 -19.98 16.00
N MET A 449 11.19 -21.19 15.84
CA MET A 449 11.51 -21.82 14.56
C MET A 449 10.66 -23.07 14.31
N VAL A 450 10.46 -23.44 13.03
CA VAL A 450 9.74 -24.65 12.63
C VAL A 450 10.73 -25.82 12.54
N HIS A 451 10.66 -26.76 13.48
CA HIS A 451 11.46 -28.00 13.47
C HIS A 451 10.58 -29.23 13.76
N ALA A 452 11.03 -30.41 13.33
CA ALA A 452 10.27 -31.67 13.41
C ALA A 452 10.74 -32.58 14.56
N GLY A 453 11.19 -32.01 15.68
CA GLY A 453 11.81 -32.73 16.80
C GLY A 453 11.98 -31.85 18.05
N GLU A 454 12.79 -32.28 19.03
CA GLU A 454 13.11 -31.49 20.23
C GLU A 454 13.81 -30.16 19.87
N CYS A 455 13.58 -29.12 20.68
CA CYS A 455 14.16 -27.80 20.48
C CYS A 455 15.69 -27.86 20.72
N PRO A 456 16.54 -27.44 19.76
CA PRO A 456 18.00 -27.51 19.91
C PRO A 456 18.58 -26.51 20.90
#